data_AF-A0A328EPG2-F1
#
_entry.id   AF-A0A328EPG2-F1
#
_cell.length_a   1.000
_cell.length_b   1.000
_cell.length_c   1.000
_cell.angle_alpha   90.00
_cell.angle_beta   90.00
_cell.angle_gamma   90.00
#
_symmetry.space_group_name_H-M   'P 1'
#
loop_
_entity.id
_entity.type
_entity.pdbx_description
1 polymer ?
#
loop_
_entity_poly.entity_id
_entity_poly.type
_entity_poly.pdbx_seq_one_letter_code
_entity_poly.pdbx_strand_id
1 'polypeptide(L)' 'MLDFMNETGIPCYLETQSSQNVSMYEHLGFKLLASQVITGTSQTIYGMLKNPDRKVS' A
#
# COMPACT_ATOMS: atom_id res chain seq x y z
N MET A 1 -6.29 12.50 4.44
CA MET A 1 -6.91 11.48 3.55
C MET A 1 -6.79 10.08 4.13
N LEU A 2 -5.58 9.62 4.52
CA LEU A 2 -5.42 8.32 5.18
C LEU A 2 -6.20 8.21 6.51
N ASP A 3 -6.19 9.26 7.33
CA ASP A 3 -6.98 9.28 8.58
C ASP A 3 -8.48 9.13 8.32
N PHE A 4 -9.01 9.84 7.32
CA PHE A 4 -10.41 9.72 6.90
C PHE A 4 -10.76 8.29 6.46
N MET A 5 -9.90 7.65 5.67
CA MET A 5 -10.10 6.25 5.24
C MET A 5 -10.09 5.30 6.46
N ASN A 6 -9.20 5.53 7.41
CA ASN A 6 -9.17 4.81 8.69
C ASN A 6 -10.48 5.00 9.48
N GLU A 7 -10.93 6.25 9.65
CA GLU A 7 -12.14 6.60 10.42
C GLU A 7 -13.42 6.01 9.80
N THR A 8 -13.48 5.96 8.47
CA THR A 8 -14.61 5.45 7.68
C THR A 8 -14.54 3.96 7.42
N GLY A 9 -13.47 3.28 7.83
CA GLY A 9 -13.32 1.83 7.64
C GLY A 9 -13.05 1.42 6.19
N ILE A 10 -12.54 2.33 5.37
CA ILE A 10 -12.26 2.09 3.95
C ILE A 10 -10.78 1.68 3.78
N PRO A 11 -10.48 0.50 3.20
CA PRO A 11 -9.10 0.13 2.88
C PRO A 11 -8.48 1.07 1.84
N CYS A 12 -7.17 1.32 1.97
CA CYS A 12 -6.41 2.14 1.04
C CYS A 12 -5.44 1.28 0.23
N TYR A 13 -5.58 1.30 -1.09
CA TYR A 13 -4.65 0.66 -2.03
C TYR A 13 -3.74 1.70 -2.69
N LEU A 14 -2.48 1.34 -2.91
CA LEU A 14 -1.55 2.13 -3.71
C LEU A 14 -0.65 1.22 -4.55
N GLU A 15 -0.05 1.83 -5.57
CA GLU A 15 1.02 1.23 -6.35
C GLU A 15 2.25 2.13 -6.35
N THR A 16 3.43 1.54 -6.38
CA THR A 16 4.67 2.26 -6.60
C THR A 16 5.60 1.47 -7.51
N GLN A 17 6.46 2.17 -8.26
CA GLN A 17 7.54 1.55 -9.03
C GLN A 17 8.90 1.66 -8.33
N SER A 18 8.96 2.39 -7.20
CA SER A 18 10.17 2.58 -6.42
C SER A 18 10.20 1.60 -5.25
N SER A 19 11.18 0.70 -5.23
CA SER A 19 11.38 -0.23 -4.10
C SER A 19 11.68 0.50 -2.78
N GLN A 20 12.29 1.69 -2.86
CA GLN A 20 12.58 2.52 -1.68
C GLN A 20 11.30 3.03 -1.01
N ASN A 21 10.25 3.25 -1.78
CA ASN A 21 8.97 3.72 -1.25
C ASN A 21 8.22 2.60 -0.51
N VAL A 22 8.49 1.33 -0.80
CA VAL A 22 7.84 0.19 -0.14
C VAL A 22 8.03 0.28 1.37
N SER A 23 9.28 0.43 1.83
CA SER A 23 9.58 0.55 3.27
C SER A 23 8.91 1.79 3.90
N MET A 24 8.88 2.92 3.19
CA MET A 24 8.18 4.11 3.66
C MET A 24 6.68 3.84 3.85
N TYR A 25 6.03 3.15 2.91
CA TYR A 25 4.61 2.81 3.01
C TYR A 25 4.33 1.73 4.08
N GLU A 26 5.25 0.80 4.30
CA GLU A 26 5.16 -0.15 5.42
C GLU A 26 5.11 0.56 6.77
N HIS A 27 5.91 1.61 6.97
CA HIS A 27 5.84 2.45 8.17
C HIS A 27 4.51 3.20 8.33
N LEU A 28 3.79 3.45 7.23
CA LEU A 28 2.44 4.01 7.24
C LEU A 28 1.33 2.95 7.43
N GLY A 29 1.71 1.67 7.62
CA GLY A 29 0.79 0.56 7.87
C GLY A 29 0.27 -0.14 6.62
N PHE A 30 0.81 0.18 5.43
CA PHE A 30 0.55 -0.60 4.23
C PHE A 30 1.30 -1.93 4.28
N LYS A 31 0.74 -2.94 3.63
CA LYS A 31 1.37 -4.24 3.45
C LYS A 31 1.53 -4.52 1.96
N LEU A 32 2.69 -5.06 1.57
CA LEU A 32 2.91 -5.51 0.20
C LEU A 32 1.94 -6.67 -0.11
N LEU A 33 1.11 -6.49 -1.13
CA LEU A 33 0.20 -7.52 -1.64
C LEU A 33 0.84 -8.31 -2.78
N ALA A 34 1.43 -7.60 -3.74
CA ALA A 34 2.02 -8.18 -4.92
C ALA A 34 3.16 -7.31 -5.44
N SER A 35 4.13 -7.96 -6.09
CA SER A 35 5.17 -7.29 -6.88
C SER A 35 5.32 -8.01 -8.21
N GLN A 36 5.39 -7.25 -9.30
CA GLN A 36 5.54 -7.80 -10.64
C GLN A 36 6.45 -6.92 -11.50
N VAL A 37 7.30 -7.55 -12.33
CA VAL A 37 8.00 -6.84 -13.40
C VAL A 37 7.02 -6.54 -14.53
N ILE A 38 6.89 -5.27 -14.91
CA ILE A 38 6.01 -4.87 -16.00
C ILE A 38 6.57 -5.45 -17.31
N THR A 39 5.78 -6.29 -17.99
CA THR A 39 6.15 -6.95 -19.24
C THR A 39 6.69 -5.96 -20.26
N GLY A 40 7.86 -6.26 -20.83
CA GLY A 40 8.53 -5.38 -21.79
C GLY A 40 9.37 -4.27 -21.14
N THR A 41 9.53 -4.26 -19.82
CA THR A 41 10.38 -3.31 -19.09
C THR A 41 11.21 -4.02 -18.02
N SER A 42 12.17 -3.31 -17.43
CA SER A 42 12.87 -3.72 -16.20
C SER A 42 12.25 -3.15 -14.92
N GLN A 43 11.14 -2.42 -15.03
CA GLN A 43 10.49 -1.78 -13.89
C GLN A 43 9.65 -2.79 -13.12
N THR A 44 9.74 -2.75 -11.79
CA THR A 44 8.87 -3.54 -10.91
C THR A 44 7.78 -2.64 -10.36
N ILE A 45 6.52 -3.08 -10.43
CA ILE A 45 5.40 -2.46 -9.74
C ILE A 45 5.10 -3.21 -8.44
N TYR A 46 4.85 -2.46 -7.38
CA TYR A 46 4.53 -2.96 -6.04
C TYR A 46 3.12 -2.49 -5.68
N GLY A 47 2.18 -3.43 -5.59
CA GLY A 47 0.82 -3.17 -5.09
C GLY A 47 0.77 -3.35 -3.59
N MET A 48 0.28 -2.36 -2.87
CA MET A 48 0.23 -2.35 -1.40
C MET A 48 -1.14 -1.96 -0.87
N LEU A 49 -1.54 -2.55 0.26
CA LEU A 49 -2.83 -2.31 0.89
C LEU A 49 -2.67 -1.99 2.38
N LYS A 50 -3.30 -0.90 2.82
CA LYS A 50 -3.54 -0.60 4.23
C LYS A 50 -5.01 -0.89 4.54
N ASN A 51 -5.26 -1.81 5.46
CA ASN A 51 -6.58 -1.97 6.04
C ASN A 51 -6.82 -0.86 7.08
N PRO A 52 -8.08 -0.45 7.29
CA PRO A 52 -8.41 0.43 8.40
C PRO A 52 -7.99 -0.22 9.72
N ASP A 53 -7.52 0.59 10.65
CA ASP A 53 -7.17 0.09 11.98
C ASP A 53 -8.46 -0.45 12.62
N ARG A 54 -8.41 -1.68 13.18
CA ARG A 54 -9.58 -2.31 13.82
C ARG A 54 -10.13 -1.32 14.85
N LYS A 55 -11.36 -0.82 14.66
CA LYS A 55 -12.06 -0.12 15.75
C LYS A 55 -12.22 -1.15 16.87
N VAL A 56 -11.60 -0.90 18.02
CA VAL A 56 -11.93 -1.62 19.24
C VAL A 56 -13.38 -1.26 19.53
N SER A 57 -14.27 -2.20 19.23
CA SER A 57 -15.70 -2.17 19.56
C SER A 57 -15.91 -2.19 21.07
#